data_AF-A0AA37M8T6-F1
#
_entry.id   AF-A0AA37M8T6-F1
#
_cell.length_a   1.000
_cell.length_b   1.000
_cell.length_c   1.000
_cell.angle_alpha   90.00
_cell.angle_beta   90.00
_cell.angle_gamma   90.00
#
_symmetry.space_group_name_H-M   'P 1'
#
loop_
_entity.id
_entity.type
_entity.pdbx_description
1 polymer ?
#
loop_
_entity_poly.entity_id
_entity_poly.type
_entity_poly.pdbx_seq_one_letter_code
_entity_poly.pdbx_strand_id
1 'polypeptide(L)'
;MFRHPREVTAFNAGRYAWVKKRMERLDVVPGDGTTTVYSLGTLYGAWPDGAAFEGNRYVDRFTVRDGLIVSMEVWNDSAERLLDRQGAAA
;
A
#
# COMPACT_ATOMS: atom_id res chain seq x y z
N MET A 1 -11.21 -5.66 -6.63
CA MET A 1 -10.72 -6.45 -5.49
C MET A 1 -9.90 -7.61 -6.04
N PHE A 2 -8.67 -7.81 -5.56
CA PHE A 2 -7.78 -8.87 -6.03
C PHE A 2 -8.17 -10.22 -5.41
N ARG A 3 -8.03 -11.33 -6.14
CA ARG A 3 -8.35 -12.68 -5.64
C ARG A 3 -7.12 -13.50 -5.27
N HIS A 4 -5.95 -13.10 -5.76
CA HIS A 4 -4.68 -13.75 -5.48
C HIS A 4 -3.55 -12.73 -5.27
N PRO A 5 -2.60 -12.93 -4.33
CA PRO A 5 -1.52 -11.98 -4.06
C PRO A 5 -0.70 -11.55 -5.29
N ARG A 6 -0.54 -12.44 -6.28
CA ARG A 6 0.18 -12.15 -7.54
C ARG A 6 -0.48 -11.04 -8.37
N GLU A 7 -1.79 -10.83 -8.25
CA GLU A 7 -2.48 -9.75 -8.96
C GLU A 7 -2.04 -8.37 -8.46
N VAL A 8 -1.70 -8.26 -7.16
CA VAL A 8 -1.16 -7.03 -6.56
C VAL A 8 0.21 -6.70 -7.14
N THR A 9 1.07 -7.71 -7.30
CA THR A 9 2.40 -7.54 -7.91
C THR A 9 2.28 -7.06 -9.35
N ALA A 10 1.42 -7.69 -10.15
CA ALA A 10 1.19 -7.30 -11.54
C ALA A 10 0.63 -5.86 -11.65
N PHE A 11 -0.33 -5.51 -10.78
CA PHE A 11 -0.89 -4.16 -10.71
C PHE A 11 0.18 -3.10 -10.41
N ASN A 12 1.08 -3.36 -9.45
CA ASN A 12 2.14 -2.43 -9.08
C ASN A 12 3.26 -2.33 -10.12
N ALA A 13 3.58 -3.41 -10.83
CA ALA A 13 4.62 -3.42 -11.87
C ALA A 13 4.32 -2.45 -13.02
N GLY A 14 3.05 -2.16 -13.29
CA GLY A 14 2.65 -1.14 -14.28
C GLY A 14 2.78 0.31 -13.80
N ARG A 15 2.94 0.55 -12.49
CA ARG A 15 2.90 1.89 -11.87
C ARG A 15 4.26 2.39 -11.39
N TYR A 16 5.17 1.49 -11.03
CA TYR A 16 6.45 1.83 -10.44
C TYR A 16 7.55 0.97 -11.05
N ALA A 17 8.76 1.53 -11.20
CA ALA A 17 9.95 0.69 -11.40
C ALA A 17 10.23 -0.12 -10.12
N TRP A 18 10.06 0.52 -8.96
CA TRP A 18 10.05 -0.15 -7.66
C TRP A 18 9.41 0.77 -6.60
N VAL A 19 8.88 0.16 -5.54
CA VAL A 19 8.28 0.87 -4.40
C VAL A 19 8.58 0.11 -3.11
N LYS A 20 8.87 0.85 -2.03
CA LYS A 20 9.15 0.32 -0.70
C LYS A 20 8.36 1.08 0.36
N LYS A 21 8.16 0.43 1.51
CA LYS A 21 7.50 0.99 2.68
C LYS A 21 8.54 1.40 3.72
N ARG A 22 8.45 2.64 4.19
CA ARG A 22 9.00 3.07 5.47
C ARG A 22 7.89 2.91 6.50
N MET A 23 7.92 1.78 7.19
CA MET A 23 6.96 1.47 8.25
C MET A 23 7.27 2.34 9.47
N GLU A 24 6.28 3.07 9.95
CA GLU A 24 6.43 3.99 11.08
C GLU A 24 5.65 3.50 12.31
N ARG A 25 4.48 2.90 12.09
CA ARG A 25 3.61 2.45 13.17
C ARG A 25 2.87 1.17 12.81
N LEU A 26 2.73 0.31 13.81
CA LEU A 26 1.87 -0.86 13.78
C LEU A 26 0.87 -0.75 14.93
N ASP A 27 -0.42 -0.73 14.61
CA ASP A 27 -1.49 -0.77 15.59
C ASP A 27 -2.20 -2.12 15.53
N VAL A 28 -2.39 -2.75 16.69
CA VAL A 28 -3.04 -4.06 16.82
C VAL A 28 -4.35 -3.89 17.56
N VAL A 29 -5.44 -4.34 16.93
CA VAL A 29 -6.80 -4.29 17.49
C VAL A 29 -7.32 -5.72 17.58
N PRO A 30 -7.27 -6.35 18.77
CA PRO A 30 -7.89 -7.65 18.99
C PRO A 30 -9.41 -7.57 18.78
N GLY A 31 -9.98 -8.61 18.20
CA GLY A 31 -11.41 -8.81 18.07
C GLY A 31 -11.79 -10.25 18.41
N ASP A 32 -13.05 -10.61 18.21
CA ASP A 32 -13.51 -11.97 18.42
C ASP A 32 -13.09 -12.87 17.24
N GLY A 33 -12.28 -13.90 17.51
CA GLY A 33 -11.75 -14.84 16.52
C GLY A 33 -10.86 -14.24 15.42
N THR A 34 -10.56 -12.94 15.46
CA THR A 34 -9.68 -12.25 14.50
C THR A 34 -8.96 -11.09 15.16
N THR A 35 -7.81 -10.71 14.61
CA THR A 35 -7.06 -9.51 14.99
C THR A 35 -6.92 -8.62 13.79
N THR A 36 -7.30 -7.34 13.91
CA THR A 36 -6.99 -6.34 12.89
C THR A 36 -5.62 -5.74 13.19
N VAL A 37 -4.75 -5.69 12.17
CA VAL A 37 -3.44 -5.04 12.26
C VAL A 37 -3.37 -3.92 11.24
N TYR A 38 -3.07 -2.71 11.69
CA TYR A 38 -2.82 -1.56 10.81
C TYR A 38 -1.31 -1.35 10.68
N SER A 39 -0.82 -1.19 9.45
CA SER A 39 0.53 -0.69 9.16
C SER A 39 0.43 0.69 8.54
N LEU A 40 1.09 1.67 9.16
CA LEU A 40 1.11 3.05 8.73
C LEU A 40 2.54 3.50 8.45
N GLY A 41 2.67 4.44 7.51
CA GLY A 41 3.91 5.12 7.25
C GLY A 41 3.91 5.76 5.87
N THR A 42 5.08 5.78 5.23
CA THR A 42 5.29 6.40 3.92
C THR A 42 5.86 5.43 2.90
N LEU A 43 5.51 5.63 1.63
CA LEU A 43 6.09 4.95 0.48
C LEU A 43 7.19 5.80 -0.13
N TYR A 44 8.24 5.14 -0.60
CA TYR A 44 9.30 5.73 -1.40
C TYR A 44 9.70 4.77 -2.51
N GLY A 45 10.18 5.31 -3.63
CA GLY A 45 10.30 4.53 -4.84
C GLY A 45 10.88 5.27 -6.03
N ALA A 46 10.81 4.59 -7.17
CA ALA A 46 11.01 5.20 -8.49
C ALA A 46 9.84 4.87 -9.42
N TRP A 47 9.44 5.86 -10.21
CA TRP A 47 8.49 5.71 -11.30
C TRP A 47 9.11 4.91 -12.46
N PRO A 48 8.31 4.47 -13.46
CA PRO A 48 8.83 3.72 -14.61
C PRO A 48 9.89 4.49 -15.43
N ASP A 49 9.87 5.82 -15.40
CA ASP A 49 10.87 6.69 -16.04
C ASP A 49 12.14 6.91 -15.19
N GLY A 50 12.21 6.29 -14.00
CA GLY A 50 13.34 6.39 -13.08
C GLY A 50 13.29 7.57 -12.11
N ALA A 51 12.34 8.50 -12.25
CA ALA A 51 12.20 9.61 -11.32
C ALA A 51 11.85 9.10 -9.91
N ALA A 52 12.55 9.60 -8.89
CA ALA A 52 12.33 9.22 -7.50
C ALA A 52 11.04 9.83 -6.94
N PHE A 53 10.45 9.16 -5.95
CA PHE A 53 9.39 9.73 -5.11
C PHE A 53 9.55 9.28 -3.65
N GLU A 54 8.98 10.07 -2.75
CA GLU A 54 8.89 9.76 -1.33
C GLU A 54 7.69 10.48 -0.67
N GLY A 55 7.43 10.18 0.60
CA GLY A 55 6.43 10.88 1.42
C GLY A 55 4.98 10.55 1.10
N ASN A 56 4.72 9.57 0.24
CA ASN A 56 3.38 9.12 -0.09
C ASN A 56 2.81 8.29 1.06
N ARG A 57 1.80 8.80 1.77
CA ARG A 57 1.31 8.14 2.99
C ARG A 57 0.56 6.88 2.60
N TYR A 58 0.62 5.87 3.46
CA TYR A 58 -0.17 4.66 3.31
C TYR A 58 -0.73 4.17 4.63
N VAL A 59 -1.82 3.41 4.52
CA VAL A 59 -2.35 2.54 5.57
C VAL A 59 -2.66 1.20 4.92
N ASP A 60 -2.07 0.13 5.45
CA ASP A 60 -2.56 -1.23 5.20
C ASP A 60 -3.40 -1.68 6.40
N ARG A 61 -4.51 -2.36 6.13
CA ARG A 61 -5.30 -3.07 7.13
C ARG A 61 -5.28 -4.56 6.83
N PHE A 62 -4.73 -5.33 7.76
CA PHE A 62 -4.73 -6.79 7.70
C PHE A 62 -5.77 -7.34 8.67
N THR A 63 -6.55 -8.33 8.22
CA THR A 63 -7.32 -9.20 9.12
C THR A 63 -6.54 -10.48 9.32
N VAL A 64 -6.22 -10.81 10.57
CA VAL A 64 -5.47 -12.01 10.95
C VAL A 64 -6.39 -12.99 11.66
N ARG A 65 -6.35 -14.26 11.29
CA ARG A 65 -7.04 -15.38 11.94
C ARG A 65 -6.10 -16.57 12.01
N ASP A 66 -5.97 -17.20 13.16
CA ASP A 66 -5.12 -18.38 13.38
C ASP A 66 -3.67 -18.18 12.88
N GLY A 67 -3.12 -16.98 13.09
CA GLY A 67 -1.77 -16.60 12.65
C GLY A 67 -1.61 -16.31 11.15
N LEU A 68 -2.68 -16.36 10.37
CA LEU A 68 -2.69 -16.11 8.92
C LEU A 68 -3.37 -14.79 8.57
N ILE A 69 -2.83 -14.07 7.58
CA ILE A 69 -3.50 -12.92 6.98
C ILE A 69 -4.60 -13.45 6.04
N VAL A 70 -5.85 -13.21 6.39
CA VAL A 70 -7.03 -13.68 5.63
C VAL A 70 -7.69 -12.59 4.79
N SER A 71 -7.37 -11.32 5.05
CA SER A 71 -7.80 -10.18 4.25
C SER A 71 -6.78 -9.05 4.33
N MET A 72 -6.64 -8.28 3.24
CA MET A 72 -5.80 -7.10 3.15
C MET A 72 -6.55 -6.00 2.41
N GLU A 73 -6.56 -4.81 3.00
CA GLU A 73 -7.05 -3.57 2.39
C GLU A 73 -5.94 -2.53 2.43
N VAL A 74 -5.79 -1.74 1.36
CA VAL A 74 -4.66 -0.82 1.19
C VAL A 74 -5.19 0.54 0.73
N TRP A 75 -4.80 1.59 1.45
CA TRP A 75 -5.05 2.98 1.09
C TRP A 75 -3.72 3.73 1.01
N ASN A 76 -3.57 4.62 0.03
CA ASN A 76 -2.40 5.50 -0.10
C ASN A 76 -2.69 6.69 -1.02
N ASP A 77 -1.82 7.70 -0.97
CA ASP A 77 -1.93 8.92 -1.79
C ASP A 77 -1.44 8.71 -3.25
N SER A 78 -1.19 7.48 -3.71
CA SER A 78 -0.58 7.26 -5.03
C SER A 78 -1.47 7.64 -6.20
N ALA A 79 -2.79 7.69 -6.02
CA ALA A 79 -3.71 8.13 -7.06
C ALA A 79 -3.54 9.63 -7.32
N GLU A 80 -3.48 10.43 -6.27
CA GLU A 80 -3.25 11.88 -6.33
C GLU A 80 -1.89 12.18 -6.99
N ARG A 81 -0.84 11.47 -6.56
CA ARG A 81 0.52 11.58 -7.14
C ARG A 81 0.56 11.26 -8.65
N LEU A 82 -0.27 10.32 -9.10
CA LEU A 82 -0.34 9.94 -10.51
C LEU A 82 -1.11 10.99 -11.33
N LEU A 83 -2.16 11.56 -10.76
CA LEU A 83 -2.93 12.66 -11.37
C LEU A 83 -2.09 13.94 -11.50
N ASP A 84 -1.31 14.30 -10.46
CA ASP A 84 -0.36 15.42 -10.50
C ASP A 84 0.63 15.26 -11.68
N ARG A 85 1.23 14.07 -11.84
CA ARG A 85 2.16 13.78 -12.95
C ARG A 85 1.50 13.82 -14.32
N GLN A 86 0.21 13.52 -14.41
CA GLN A 86 -0.54 13.60 -15.66
C GLN A 86 -1.00 15.03 -15.98
N GLY A 87 -0.68 16.01 -15.12
CA GLY A 87 -1.12 17.40 -15.28
C GLY A 87 -2.62 17.58 -15.06
N ALA A 88 -3.26 16.64 -14.38
CA ALA A 88 -4.72 16.60 -14.17
C ALA A 88 -5.15 17.18 -12.81
N ALA A 89 -4.20 17.51 -11.94
CA ALA A 89 -4.48 18.24 -10.72
C ALA A 89 -4.45 19.75 -11.00
N ALA A 90 -5.62 20.38 -10.89
CA ALA A 90 -5.83 21.83 -10.96
C ALA A 90 -6.00 22.40 -9.55
#